data_AF-A0A8X8C3M5-F1
#
_entry.id   AF-A0A8X8C3M5-F1
#
_cell.length_a   1.000
_cell.length_b   1.000
_cell.length_c   1.000
_cell.angle_alpha   90.00
_cell.angle_beta   90.00
_cell.angle_gamma   90.00
#
_symmetry.space_group_name_H-M   'P 1'
#
loop_
_entity.id
_entity.type
_entity.pdbx_description
1 polymer ?
#
loop_
_entity_poly.entity_id
_entity_poly.type
_entity_poly.pdbx_seq_one_letter_code
_entity_poly.pdbx_strand_id
1 'polypeptide(L)'
;MDAAATGINVQNFHSKDQEGKPPSIIPIKVQESSVRIETTTVAGLFVQRLFRALFFVHILLIAILVICLAIRGLLSSHSHNFHPKKWYPPLLAATACAGIVAFTWQWFTFRNPSRALRAAFWLSPLLTCAVGVLFLLISSTASLTIGVIAIVLALILSLYACWVNSRFDYATKVLSVTAASPPAKTTTLINLSIILSNLYSCFLVSGIGGATAVGTVIDTSFIVVILASLAWSTQVMKNTLQVTIARIKYLHFASGADMDSRIALRDTIKYSMGSVCISSVLVPIITVIRGSARAISLIAGGTDEFLFSCANCYSAVAATLVNYGNRWGLVQVGVYNKGFVQASIDTWEMLRRVGLEPIIDRDLTGSFCFLCGMAGGAICTLVGGTWTFAVHKSYATEVSIYAFLIGYFMCRIAMAWQQSCVAAYYIAYAENPENPRLDTTILFRVQEFQRRGA
;
A
#
# COMPACT_ATOMS: atom_id res chain seq x y z
N MET A 1 6.77 -28.05 -87.97
CA MET A 1 6.28 -29.33 -88.52
C MET A 1 6.47 -30.38 -87.44
N ASP A 2 5.35 -30.68 -86.78
CA ASP A 2 4.83 -32.03 -86.48
C ASP A 2 5.80 -33.05 -85.87
N ALA A 3 5.64 -33.39 -84.59
CA ALA A 3 4.66 -34.36 -84.07
C ALA A 3 4.99 -35.80 -84.47
N ALA A 4 5.41 -36.61 -83.49
CA ALA A 4 5.13 -38.03 -83.45
C ALA A 4 5.23 -38.54 -82.01
N ALA A 5 4.08 -38.95 -81.49
CA ALA A 5 3.90 -39.66 -80.25
C ALA A 5 4.09 -41.17 -80.44
N THR A 6 4.53 -41.87 -79.41
CA THR A 6 4.17 -43.28 -79.16
C THR A 6 4.09 -43.49 -77.64
N GLY A 7 2.89 -43.78 -77.14
CA GLY A 7 2.68 -44.27 -75.78
C GLY A 7 2.65 -45.80 -75.73
N ILE A 8 2.63 -46.37 -74.51
CA ILE A 8 1.95 -47.62 -74.12
C ILE A 8 1.89 -47.70 -72.57
N ASN A 9 0.65 -47.61 -72.07
CA ASN A 9 -0.06 -48.47 -71.10
C ASN A 9 0.37 -48.69 -69.62
N VAL A 10 -0.38 -48.02 -68.73
CA VAL A 10 -1.16 -48.51 -67.56
C VAL A 10 -0.58 -49.57 -66.61
N GLN A 11 -0.41 -49.17 -65.34
CA GLN A 11 -0.94 -49.92 -64.20
C GLN A 11 -1.31 -48.98 -63.02
N ASN A 12 -2.60 -49.00 -62.66
CA ASN A 12 -3.17 -48.33 -61.50
C ASN A 12 -2.64 -48.95 -60.20
N PHE A 13 -2.21 -48.13 -59.25
CA PHE A 13 -2.33 -48.46 -57.83
C PHE A 13 -2.76 -47.23 -57.03
N HIS A 14 -4.02 -47.27 -56.58
CA HIS A 14 -4.56 -46.43 -55.53
C HIS A 14 -3.69 -46.52 -54.28
N SER A 15 -3.17 -45.39 -53.80
CA SER A 15 -2.68 -45.25 -52.43
C SER A 15 -3.66 -44.37 -51.66
N LYS A 16 -4.29 -44.96 -50.65
CA LYS A 16 -5.19 -44.32 -49.67
C LYS A 16 -4.38 -43.43 -48.73
N ASP A 17 -5.02 -42.34 -48.34
CA ASP A 17 -4.64 -41.38 -47.31
C ASP A 17 -4.12 -42.02 -46.00
N GLN A 18 -3.05 -41.44 -45.46
CA GLN A 18 -2.77 -41.45 -44.03
C GLN A 18 -2.41 -40.05 -43.55
N GLU A 19 -3.13 -39.63 -42.50
CA GLU A 19 -3.16 -38.33 -41.83
C GLU A 19 -1.79 -37.71 -41.53
N GLY A 20 -1.74 -36.40 -41.76
CA GLY A 20 -0.60 -35.53 -41.46
C GLY A 20 -0.32 -35.41 -39.96
N LYS A 21 0.91 -35.76 -39.59
CA LYS A 21 1.52 -35.49 -38.28
C LYS A 21 1.99 -34.02 -38.27
N PRO A 22 1.65 -33.18 -37.26
CA PRO A 22 2.13 -31.80 -37.21
C PRO A 22 3.65 -31.76 -36.93
N PRO A 23 4.38 -30.76 -37.46
CA PRO A 23 5.82 -30.66 -37.29
C PRO A 23 6.18 -30.48 -35.81
N SER A 24 7.21 -31.22 -35.40
CA SER A 24 7.77 -31.23 -34.05
C SER A 24 8.04 -29.81 -33.54
N ILE A 25 7.46 -29.51 -32.38
CA ILE A 25 7.76 -28.32 -31.57
C ILE A 25 9.26 -28.35 -31.27
N ILE A 26 10.01 -27.44 -31.87
CA ILE A 26 11.37 -27.11 -31.44
C ILE A 26 11.22 -26.62 -29.99
N PRO A 27 11.82 -27.27 -28.99
CA PRO A 27 11.79 -26.74 -27.64
C PRO A 27 12.57 -25.43 -27.68
N ILE A 28 11.86 -24.30 -27.60
CA ILE A 28 12.45 -23.03 -27.24
C ILE A 28 13.06 -23.29 -25.87
N LYS A 29 14.38 -23.46 -25.87
CA LYS A 29 15.22 -23.44 -24.69
C LYS A 29 14.99 -22.06 -24.10
N VAL A 30 14.03 -21.95 -23.18
CA VAL A 30 13.99 -20.86 -22.23
C VAL A 30 15.39 -20.88 -21.65
N GLN A 31 16.15 -19.85 -21.97
CA GLN A 31 17.42 -19.57 -21.34
C GLN A 31 17.07 -19.54 -19.85
N GLU A 32 17.35 -20.65 -19.15
CA GLU A 32 17.67 -20.62 -17.74
C GLU A 32 18.91 -19.74 -17.64
N SER A 33 18.69 -18.43 -17.69
CA SER A 33 19.57 -17.49 -17.04
C SER A 33 19.58 -17.97 -15.60
N SER A 34 20.63 -18.72 -15.26
CA SER A 34 21.01 -19.13 -13.92
C SER A 34 20.35 -18.22 -12.89
N VAL A 35 19.21 -18.65 -12.35
CA VAL A 35 18.61 -17.98 -11.22
C VAL A 35 19.62 -18.20 -10.12
N ARG A 36 20.49 -17.21 -9.94
CA ARG A 36 21.32 -17.10 -8.76
C ARG A 36 20.31 -16.95 -7.62
N ILE A 37 19.90 -18.09 -7.06
CA ILE A 37 19.28 -18.19 -5.75
C ILE A 37 20.37 -17.72 -4.81
N GLU A 38 20.54 -16.41 -4.73
CA GLU A 38 21.48 -15.78 -3.83
C GLU A 38 21.04 -16.22 -2.44
N THR A 39 21.94 -16.95 -1.80
CA THR A 39 21.72 -17.67 -0.56
C THR A 39 21.16 -16.71 0.47
N THR A 40 19.85 -16.81 0.73
CA THR A 40 19.29 -16.17 1.92
C THR A 40 20.06 -16.74 3.08
N THR A 41 20.82 -15.90 3.79
CA THR A 41 21.65 -16.35 4.90
C THR A 41 20.77 -17.10 5.90
N VAL A 42 21.30 -18.13 6.56
CA VAL A 42 20.56 -18.91 7.56
C VAL A 42 19.93 -17.97 8.62
N ALA A 43 20.65 -16.91 8.98
CA ALA A 43 20.17 -15.84 9.83
C ALA A 43 18.94 -15.11 9.25
N GLY A 44 18.95 -14.75 7.97
CA GLY A 44 17.82 -14.10 7.29
C GLY A 44 16.55 -14.95 7.29
N LEU A 45 16.67 -16.27 7.05
CA LEU A 45 15.55 -17.20 7.13
C LEU A 45 15.02 -17.34 8.57
N PHE A 46 15.91 -17.40 9.56
CA PHE A 46 15.54 -17.44 10.96
C PHE A 46 14.74 -16.20 11.38
N VAL A 47 15.24 -15.00 11.03
CA VAL A 47 14.57 -13.73 11.32
C VAL A 47 13.17 -13.68 10.69
N GLN A 48 13.01 -14.11 9.43
CA GLN A 48 11.69 -14.17 8.80
C GLN A 48 10.73 -15.11 9.52
N ARG A 49 11.20 -16.30 9.94
CA ARG A 49 10.38 -17.27 10.69
C ARG A 49 9.98 -16.69 12.05
N LEU A 50 10.90 -16.02 12.75
CA LEU A 50 10.64 -15.36 14.02
C LEU A 50 9.57 -14.27 13.89
N PHE A 51 9.74 -13.33 12.95
CA PHE A 51 8.77 -12.24 12.74
C PHE A 51 7.38 -12.76 12.32
N ARG A 52 7.34 -13.84 11.53
CA ARG A 52 6.08 -14.52 11.21
C ARG A 52 5.42 -15.08 12.47
N ALA A 53 6.15 -15.80 13.30
CA ALA A 53 5.64 -16.37 14.55
C ALA A 53 5.17 -15.28 15.53
N LEU A 54 5.99 -14.24 15.73
CA LEU A 54 5.67 -13.08 16.57
C LEU A 54 4.37 -12.42 16.15
N PHE A 55 4.15 -12.24 14.84
CA PHE A 55 2.92 -11.63 14.34
C PHE A 55 1.67 -12.47 14.67
N PHE A 56 1.70 -13.78 14.43
CA PHE A 56 0.55 -14.65 14.73
C PHE A 56 0.28 -14.77 16.23
N VAL A 57 1.33 -14.87 17.05
CA VAL A 57 1.19 -14.84 18.52
C VAL A 57 0.59 -13.51 18.97
N HIS A 58 1.05 -12.39 18.43
CA HIS A 58 0.47 -11.07 18.69
C HIS A 58 -1.03 -11.00 18.35
N ILE A 59 -1.46 -11.49 17.18
CA ILE A 59 -2.89 -11.50 16.81
C ILE A 59 -3.71 -12.33 17.80
N LEU A 60 -3.19 -13.49 18.22
CA LEU A 60 -3.86 -14.34 19.22
C LEU A 60 -3.98 -13.64 20.57
N LEU A 61 -2.88 -13.07 21.07
CA LEU A 61 -2.86 -12.35 22.36
C LEU A 61 -3.80 -11.15 22.36
N ILE A 62 -3.85 -10.39 21.26
CA ILE A 62 -4.77 -9.26 21.12
C ILE A 62 -6.22 -9.73 21.05
N ALA A 63 -6.50 -10.84 20.37
CA ALA A 63 -7.84 -11.42 20.35
C ALA A 63 -8.31 -11.81 21.76
N ILE A 64 -7.47 -12.49 22.53
CA ILE A 64 -7.75 -12.84 23.93
C ILE A 64 -7.99 -11.57 24.77
N LEU A 65 -7.09 -10.59 24.67
CA LEU A 65 -7.20 -9.32 25.39
C LEU A 65 -8.52 -8.61 25.09
N VAL A 66 -8.88 -8.47 23.81
CA VAL A 66 -10.12 -7.81 23.37
C VAL A 66 -11.35 -8.53 23.90
N ILE A 67 -11.38 -9.87 23.85
CA ILE A 67 -12.48 -10.67 24.39
C ILE A 67 -12.61 -10.46 25.90
N CYS A 68 -11.50 -10.55 26.64
CA CYS A 68 -11.49 -10.33 28.08
C CYS A 68 -11.99 -8.91 28.46
N LEU A 69 -11.52 -7.88 27.75
CA LEU A 69 -11.93 -6.50 28.00
C LEU A 69 -13.40 -6.26 27.65
N ALA A 70 -13.89 -6.84 26.54
CA ALA A 70 -15.29 -6.73 26.14
C ALA A 70 -16.22 -7.39 27.16
N ILE A 71 -15.90 -8.60 27.63
CA ILE A 71 -16.67 -9.31 28.68
C ILE A 71 -16.64 -8.50 29.98
N ARG A 72 -15.44 -8.06 30.41
CA ARG A 72 -15.29 -7.27 31.64
C ARG A 72 -16.07 -5.96 31.58
N GLY A 73 -16.05 -5.27 30.43
CA GLY A 73 -16.82 -4.06 30.20
C GLY A 73 -18.33 -4.29 30.24
N LEU A 74 -18.80 -5.42 29.68
CA LEU A 74 -20.21 -5.81 29.74
C LEU A 74 -20.67 -6.08 31.17
N LEU A 75 -19.87 -6.78 31.97
CA LEU A 75 -20.14 -7.04 33.39
C LEU A 75 -20.11 -5.75 34.23
N SER A 76 -19.27 -4.79 33.85
CA SER A 76 -19.16 -3.48 34.50
C SER A 76 -20.19 -2.45 34.01
N SER A 77 -21.11 -2.83 33.11
CA SER A 77 -22.12 -1.94 32.52
C SER A 77 -23.11 -1.33 33.52
N HIS A 78 -23.09 -1.76 34.79
CA HIS A 78 -23.87 -1.14 35.86
C HIS A 78 -23.15 0.04 36.54
N SER A 79 -21.89 0.33 36.19
CA SER A 79 -21.18 1.51 36.70
C SER A 79 -21.72 2.79 36.04
N HIS A 80 -21.95 3.84 36.84
CA HIS A 80 -22.61 5.08 36.39
C HIS A 80 -21.80 5.94 35.39
N ASN A 81 -20.56 5.57 35.07
CA ASN A 81 -19.61 6.45 34.38
C ASN A 81 -19.50 6.22 32.86
N PHE A 82 -20.00 5.10 32.34
CA PHE A 82 -19.92 4.78 30.92
C PHE A 82 -21.31 4.66 30.28
N HIS A 83 -21.50 5.30 29.14
CA HIS A 83 -22.76 5.30 28.40
C HIS A 83 -22.62 4.56 27.06
N PRO A 84 -22.74 3.22 27.01
CA PRO A 84 -22.53 2.41 25.80
C PRO A 84 -23.33 2.90 24.59
N LYS A 85 -24.60 3.28 24.81
CA LYS A 85 -25.51 3.77 23.75
C LYS A 85 -25.07 5.09 23.12
N LYS A 86 -24.24 5.87 23.80
CA LYS A 86 -23.72 7.15 23.30
C LYS A 86 -22.31 7.01 22.73
N TRP A 87 -21.59 5.94 23.09
CA TRP A 87 -20.20 5.71 22.70
C TRP A 87 -20.05 4.77 21.50
N TYR A 88 -20.70 3.60 21.53
CA TYR A 88 -20.56 2.58 20.48
C TYR A 88 -21.17 2.99 19.13
N PRO A 89 -22.42 3.52 19.06
CA PRO A 89 -23.03 3.78 17.76
C PRO A 89 -22.25 4.76 16.86
N PRO A 90 -21.76 5.91 17.37
CA PRO A 90 -20.97 6.83 16.54
C PRO A 90 -19.68 6.20 15.99
N LEU A 91 -18.97 5.42 16.82
CA LEU A 91 -17.70 4.81 16.42
C LEU A 91 -17.90 3.61 15.47
N LEU A 92 -18.94 2.80 15.67
CA LEU A 92 -19.31 1.73 14.74
C LEU A 92 -19.85 2.29 13.42
N ALA A 93 -20.60 3.39 13.45
CA ALA A 93 -21.02 4.11 12.26
C ALA A 93 -19.82 4.67 11.49
N ALA A 94 -18.83 5.24 12.18
CA ALA A 94 -17.58 5.69 11.57
C ALA A 94 -16.77 4.51 10.98
N THR A 95 -16.77 3.35 11.65
CA THR A 95 -16.12 2.13 11.14
C THR A 95 -16.81 1.62 9.86
N ALA A 96 -18.14 1.55 9.86
CA ALA A 96 -18.90 1.23 8.64
C ALA A 96 -18.66 2.25 7.52
N CYS A 97 -18.60 3.54 7.86
CA CYS A 97 -18.26 4.62 6.94
C CYS A 97 -16.87 4.41 6.33
N ALA A 98 -15.87 3.99 7.13
CA ALA A 98 -14.53 3.68 6.64
C ALA A 98 -14.55 2.62 5.53
N GLY A 99 -15.34 1.55 5.69
CA GLY A 99 -15.55 0.53 4.67
C GLY A 99 -16.16 1.12 3.38
N ILE A 100 -17.22 1.93 3.50
CA ILE A 100 -17.89 2.56 2.36
C ILE A 100 -16.93 3.51 1.61
N VAL A 101 -16.20 4.35 2.34
CA VAL A 101 -15.25 5.30 1.75
C VAL A 101 -14.10 4.56 1.06
N ALA A 102 -13.61 3.46 1.66
CA ALA A 102 -12.59 2.60 1.06
C ALA A 102 -13.05 1.98 -0.26
N PHE A 103 -14.26 1.41 -0.31
CA PHE A 103 -14.86 0.91 -1.56
C PHE A 103 -15.04 2.02 -2.60
N THR A 104 -15.45 3.21 -2.15
CA THR A 104 -15.66 4.37 -3.02
C THR A 104 -14.34 4.82 -3.64
N TRP A 105 -13.26 4.92 -2.87
CA TRP A 105 -11.92 5.25 -3.39
C TRP A 105 -11.42 4.21 -4.38
N GLN A 106 -11.60 2.92 -4.07
CA GLN A 106 -11.22 1.84 -4.97
C GLN A 106 -11.98 1.93 -6.31
N TRP A 107 -13.30 2.09 -6.25
CA TRP A 107 -14.15 2.25 -7.44
C TRP A 107 -13.77 3.48 -8.25
N PHE A 108 -13.61 4.62 -7.58
CA PHE A 108 -13.31 5.89 -8.23
C PHE A 108 -11.95 5.87 -8.93
N THR A 109 -10.93 5.29 -8.28
CA THR A 109 -9.60 5.15 -8.87
C THR A 109 -9.58 4.19 -10.04
N PHE A 110 -10.36 3.11 -9.98
CA PHE A 110 -10.50 2.17 -11.09
C PHE A 110 -11.16 2.81 -12.31
N ARG A 111 -12.24 3.57 -12.11
CA ARG A 111 -12.99 4.20 -13.19
C ARG A 111 -12.27 5.38 -13.82
N ASN A 112 -11.65 6.23 -12.99
CA ASN A 112 -11.06 7.49 -13.44
C ASN A 112 -9.82 7.84 -12.59
N PRO A 113 -8.65 7.22 -12.86
CA PRO A 113 -7.44 7.44 -12.06
C PRO A 113 -7.00 8.91 -12.04
N SER A 114 -7.17 9.65 -13.14
CA SER A 114 -6.86 11.08 -13.22
C SER A 114 -7.66 11.93 -12.23
N ARG A 115 -8.99 11.76 -12.23
CA ARG A 115 -9.88 12.51 -11.35
C ARG A 115 -9.71 12.07 -9.91
N ALA A 116 -9.47 10.78 -9.66
CA ALA A 116 -9.18 10.25 -8.32
C ALA A 116 -7.90 10.86 -7.74
N LEU A 117 -6.83 10.93 -8.53
CA LEU A 117 -5.57 11.57 -8.13
C LEU A 117 -5.82 13.03 -7.74
N ARG A 118 -6.39 13.83 -8.63
CA ARG A 118 -6.66 15.26 -8.36
C ARG A 118 -7.58 15.44 -7.14
N ALA A 119 -8.64 14.65 -7.04
CA ALA A 119 -9.56 14.72 -5.91
C ALA A 119 -8.85 14.42 -4.59
N ALA A 120 -7.98 13.40 -4.51
CA ALA A 120 -7.26 13.11 -3.28
C ALA A 120 -6.37 14.27 -2.83
N PHE A 121 -5.70 14.95 -3.78
CA PHE A 121 -4.82 16.09 -3.48
C PHE A 121 -5.56 17.35 -3.03
N TRP A 122 -6.77 17.60 -3.53
CA TRP A 122 -7.55 18.81 -3.15
C TRP A 122 -8.54 18.57 -2.02
N LEU A 123 -9.17 17.40 -1.97
CA LEU A 123 -10.17 17.06 -0.96
C LEU A 123 -9.54 16.74 0.39
N SER A 124 -8.36 16.09 0.40
CA SER A 124 -7.71 15.71 1.67
C SER A 124 -7.33 16.90 2.54
N PRO A 125 -6.67 17.97 2.04
CA PRO A 125 -6.40 19.16 2.85
C PRO A 125 -7.67 19.82 3.39
N LEU A 126 -8.71 19.95 2.55
CA LEU A 126 -9.99 20.54 2.93
C LEU A 126 -10.65 19.77 4.08
N LEU A 127 -10.75 18.45 3.96
CA LEU A 127 -11.31 17.59 5.01
C LEU A 127 -10.47 17.63 6.29
N THR A 128 -9.14 17.68 6.16
CA THR A 128 -8.23 17.79 7.32
C THR A 128 -8.43 19.12 8.05
N CYS A 129 -8.67 20.22 7.32
CA CYS A 129 -9.02 21.50 7.90
C CYS A 129 -10.35 21.44 8.66
N ALA A 130 -11.38 20.82 8.07
CA ALA A 130 -12.68 20.63 8.71
C ALA A 130 -12.57 19.80 10.02
N VAL A 131 -11.73 18.77 10.03
CA VAL A 131 -11.40 18.02 11.25
C VAL A 131 -10.71 18.91 12.29
N GLY A 132 -9.78 19.78 11.86
CA GLY A 132 -9.15 20.75 12.74
C GLY A 132 -10.16 21.69 13.41
N VAL A 133 -11.11 22.22 12.64
CA VAL A 133 -12.21 23.05 13.16
C VAL A 133 -13.08 22.26 14.14
N LEU A 134 -13.46 21.02 13.82
CA LEU A 134 -14.23 20.16 14.75
C LEU A 134 -13.50 20.00 16.09
N PHE A 135 -12.19 19.71 16.07
CA PHE A 135 -11.40 19.58 17.29
C PHE A 135 -11.31 20.88 18.10
N LEU A 136 -11.24 22.04 17.43
CA LEU A 136 -11.31 23.35 18.12
C LEU A 136 -12.68 23.58 18.79
N LEU A 137 -13.77 23.15 18.14
CA LEU A 137 -15.15 23.26 18.67
C LEU A 137 -15.41 22.32 19.87
N ILE A 138 -14.73 21.16 19.92
CA ILE A 138 -14.79 20.28 21.10
C ILE A 138 -14.19 20.99 22.33
N SER A 139 -13.16 21.82 22.14
CA SER A 139 -12.58 22.71 23.16
C SER A 139 -12.05 22.04 24.43
N SER A 140 -11.70 20.75 24.38
CA SER A 140 -10.85 20.07 25.37
C SER A 140 -9.37 20.40 25.14
N THR A 141 -8.55 20.39 26.19
CA THR A 141 -7.09 20.64 26.09
C THR A 141 -6.42 19.75 25.04
N ALA A 142 -6.73 18.45 25.03
CA ALA A 142 -6.18 17.52 24.04
C ALA A 142 -6.68 17.82 22.62
N SER A 143 -7.98 18.13 22.47
CA SER A 143 -8.57 18.45 21.17
C SER A 143 -8.02 19.76 20.59
N LEU A 144 -7.76 20.78 21.42
CA LEU A 144 -7.22 22.05 20.93
C LEU A 144 -5.84 21.85 20.27
N THR A 145 -4.95 21.12 20.93
CA THR A 145 -3.62 20.79 20.39
C THR A 145 -3.74 20.03 19.06
N ILE A 146 -4.58 18.99 19.02
CA ILE A 146 -4.80 18.21 17.80
C ILE A 146 -5.42 19.07 16.69
N GLY A 147 -6.35 19.96 17.03
CA GLY A 147 -7.01 20.87 16.11
C GLY A 147 -6.04 21.84 15.45
N VAL A 148 -5.15 22.47 16.23
CA VAL A 148 -4.10 23.36 15.71
C VAL A 148 -3.15 22.59 14.78
N ILE A 149 -2.69 21.41 15.20
CA ILE A 149 -1.82 20.55 14.38
C ILE A 149 -2.52 20.18 13.06
N ALA A 150 -3.80 19.83 13.10
CA ALA A 150 -4.57 19.47 11.92
C ALA A 150 -4.73 20.65 10.94
N ILE A 151 -4.94 21.87 11.44
CA ILE A 151 -5.01 23.08 10.59
C ILE A 151 -3.65 23.36 9.94
N VAL A 152 -2.56 23.31 10.71
CA VAL A 152 -1.20 23.48 10.16
C VAL A 152 -0.91 22.40 9.11
N LEU A 153 -1.26 21.14 9.39
CA LEU A 153 -1.11 20.04 8.45
C LEU A 153 -1.94 20.28 7.18
N ALA A 154 -3.19 20.75 7.29
CA ALA A 154 -4.01 21.08 6.13
C ALA A 154 -3.36 22.16 5.25
N LEU A 155 -2.76 23.19 5.85
CA LEU A 155 -2.02 24.22 5.10
C LEU A 155 -0.81 23.62 4.38
N ILE A 156 -0.02 22.80 5.06
CA ILE A 156 1.15 22.12 4.46
C ILE A 156 0.70 21.21 3.29
N LEU A 157 -0.36 20.43 3.47
CA LEU A 157 -0.88 19.55 2.43
C LEU A 157 -1.42 20.33 1.22
N SER A 158 -2.08 21.48 1.44
CA SER A 158 -2.53 22.39 0.37
C SER A 158 -1.35 22.97 -0.42
N LEU A 159 -0.32 23.46 0.27
CA LEU A 159 0.89 23.97 -0.38
C LEU A 159 1.62 22.88 -1.16
N TYR A 160 1.72 21.68 -0.58
CA TYR A 160 2.29 20.52 -1.25
C TYR A 160 1.50 20.16 -2.52
N ALA A 161 0.17 20.13 -2.46
CA ALA A 161 -0.68 19.86 -3.62
C ALA A 161 -0.46 20.88 -4.75
N CYS A 162 -0.33 22.17 -4.41
CA CYS A 162 0.01 23.21 -5.38
C CYS A 162 1.40 22.99 -6.00
N TRP A 163 2.40 22.67 -5.17
CA TRP A 163 3.78 22.45 -5.61
C TRP A 163 3.94 21.26 -6.56
N VAL A 164 3.23 20.15 -6.29
CA VAL A 164 3.33 18.93 -7.11
C VAL A 164 2.35 18.88 -8.28
N ASN A 165 1.49 19.89 -8.45
CA ASN A 165 0.46 19.92 -9.49
C ASN A 165 1.03 19.71 -10.91
N SER A 166 2.23 20.24 -11.19
CA SER A 166 2.93 20.04 -12.47
C SER A 166 3.34 18.59 -12.76
N ARG A 167 3.30 17.71 -11.75
CA ARG A 167 3.64 16.28 -11.85
C ARG A 167 2.39 15.40 -12.04
N PHE A 168 1.18 15.97 -12.00
CA PHE A 168 -0.08 15.21 -12.06
C PHE A 168 -0.28 14.48 -13.38
N ASP A 169 0.16 15.05 -14.50
CA ASP A 169 -0.04 14.44 -15.82
C ASP A 169 0.76 13.15 -15.96
N TYR A 170 2.04 13.17 -15.56
CA TYR A 170 2.87 11.96 -15.55
C TYR A 170 2.32 10.89 -14.58
N ALA A 171 1.98 11.29 -13.35
CA ALA A 171 1.42 10.37 -12.36
C ALA A 171 0.11 9.73 -12.83
N THR A 172 -0.77 10.53 -13.46
CA THR A 172 -2.01 10.05 -14.07
C THR A 172 -1.74 9.05 -15.17
N LYS A 173 -0.76 9.34 -16.06
CA LYS A 173 -0.41 8.45 -17.16
C LYS A 173 0.07 7.10 -16.63
N VAL A 174 1.00 7.09 -15.68
CA VAL A 174 1.50 5.85 -15.04
C VAL A 174 0.38 5.09 -14.33
N LEU A 175 -0.49 5.77 -13.58
CA LEU A 175 -1.65 5.14 -12.95
C LEU A 175 -2.62 4.52 -13.98
N SER A 176 -2.87 5.21 -15.09
CA SER A 176 -3.78 4.72 -16.13
C SER A 176 -3.24 3.47 -16.84
N VAL A 177 -1.95 3.47 -17.20
CA VAL A 177 -1.26 2.33 -17.83
C VAL A 177 -1.30 1.13 -16.89
N THR A 178 -0.96 1.34 -15.62
CA THR A 178 -0.86 0.24 -14.65
C THR A 178 -2.22 -0.29 -14.20
N ALA A 179 -3.27 0.53 -14.27
CA ALA A 179 -4.64 0.14 -13.99
C ALA A 179 -5.36 -0.53 -15.18
N ALA A 180 -4.91 -0.33 -16.43
CA ALA A 180 -5.61 -0.76 -17.65
C ALA A 180 -5.80 -2.29 -17.78
N SER A 181 -4.89 -3.09 -17.22
CA SER A 181 -4.96 -4.56 -17.25
C SER A 181 -5.17 -5.15 -15.85
N PRO A 182 -6.27 -4.88 -15.14
CA PRO A 182 -6.48 -5.41 -13.79
C PRO A 182 -6.53 -6.94 -13.88
N PRO A 183 -5.69 -7.67 -13.13
CA PRO A 183 -5.67 -9.12 -13.23
C PRO A 183 -7.04 -9.66 -12.83
N ALA A 184 -7.47 -10.74 -13.49
CA ALA A 184 -8.73 -11.39 -13.17
C ALA A 184 -8.78 -11.69 -11.65
N LYS A 185 -9.89 -11.29 -11.01
CA LYS A 185 -10.17 -11.52 -9.58
C LYS A 185 -9.33 -10.71 -8.57
N THR A 186 -8.41 -9.82 -8.98
CA THR A 186 -7.70 -8.95 -8.01
C THR A 186 -8.64 -8.01 -7.25
N THR A 187 -9.71 -7.53 -7.89
CA THR A 187 -10.78 -6.76 -7.23
C THR A 187 -11.43 -7.54 -6.09
N THR A 188 -11.65 -8.84 -6.26
CA THR A 188 -12.22 -9.71 -5.22
C THR A 188 -11.29 -9.80 -4.00
N LEU A 189 -9.98 -9.92 -4.23
CA LEU A 189 -8.99 -9.96 -3.15
C LEU A 189 -8.99 -8.66 -2.32
N ILE A 190 -9.02 -7.51 -2.98
CA ILE A 190 -9.03 -6.20 -2.31
C ILE A 190 -10.34 -6.03 -1.52
N ASN A 191 -11.48 -6.36 -2.14
CA ASN A 191 -12.79 -6.27 -1.49
C ASN A 191 -12.86 -7.14 -0.23
N LEU A 192 -12.38 -8.39 -0.31
CA LEU A 192 -12.31 -9.29 0.84
C LEU A 192 -11.44 -8.71 1.97
N SER A 193 -10.33 -8.07 1.61
CA SER A 193 -9.40 -7.47 2.59
C SER A 193 -10.01 -6.25 3.28
N ILE A 194 -10.78 -5.42 2.56
CA ILE A 194 -11.55 -4.31 3.14
C ILE A 194 -12.60 -4.86 4.13
N ILE A 195 -13.36 -5.89 3.73
CA ILE A 195 -14.36 -6.52 4.61
C ILE A 195 -13.71 -7.08 5.87
N LEU A 196 -12.63 -7.84 5.71
CA LEU A 196 -11.91 -8.44 6.84
C LEU A 196 -11.33 -7.39 7.77
N SER A 197 -10.73 -6.32 7.23
CA SER A 197 -10.20 -5.20 8.01
C SER A 197 -11.31 -4.46 8.74
N ASN A 198 -12.51 -4.33 8.15
CA ASN A 198 -13.66 -3.70 8.79
C ASN A 198 -14.19 -4.54 9.95
N LEU A 199 -14.34 -5.84 9.75
CA LEU A 199 -14.72 -6.78 10.82
C LEU A 199 -13.71 -6.78 11.95
N TYR A 200 -12.41 -6.80 11.63
CA TYR A 200 -11.34 -6.69 12.62
C TYR A 200 -11.40 -5.37 13.40
N SER A 201 -11.65 -4.25 12.72
CA SER A 201 -11.80 -2.94 13.38
C SER A 201 -13.00 -2.91 14.32
N CYS A 202 -14.16 -3.44 13.90
CA CYS A 202 -15.34 -3.59 14.77
C CYS A 202 -15.03 -4.45 16.00
N PHE A 203 -14.29 -5.54 15.82
CA PHE A 203 -13.86 -6.39 16.91
C PHE A 203 -12.95 -5.63 17.89
N LEU A 204 -11.96 -4.88 17.42
CA LEU A 204 -11.11 -4.06 18.30
C LEU A 204 -11.90 -2.97 19.04
N VAL A 205 -12.87 -2.33 18.37
CA VAL A 205 -13.76 -1.33 18.98
C VAL A 205 -14.52 -1.90 20.18
N SER A 206 -14.91 -3.19 20.13
CA SER A 206 -15.56 -3.85 21.28
C SER A 206 -14.66 -3.87 22.52
N GLY A 207 -13.37 -4.18 22.35
CA GLY A 207 -12.37 -4.19 23.42
C GLY A 207 -12.02 -2.78 23.92
N ILE A 208 -11.90 -1.80 23.03
CA ILE A 208 -11.67 -0.39 23.41
C ILE A 208 -12.83 0.12 24.27
N GLY A 209 -14.08 -0.14 23.87
CA GLY A 209 -15.24 0.25 24.67
C GLY A 209 -15.28 -0.47 26.02
N GLY A 210 -14.90 -1.74 26.08
CA GLY A 210 -14.82 -2.50 27.34
C GLY A 210 -13.72 -2.01 28.29
N ALA A 211 -12.59 -1.54 27.76
CA ALA A 211 -11.55 -0.86 28.55
C ALA A 211 -12.03 0.52 29.04
N THR A 212 -12.67 1.29 28.15
CA THR A 212 -13.23 2.63 28.44
C THR A 212 -14.31 2.57 29.53
N ALA A 213 -15.09 1.50 29.57
CA ALA A 213 -16.13 1.30 30.58
C ALA A 213 -15.59 1.24 32.02
N VAL A 214 -14.37 0.73 32.20
CA VAL A 214 -13.73 0.60 33.52
C VAL A 214 -12.85 1.82 33.83
N GLY A 215 -12.08 2.29 32.85
CA GLY A 215 -11.43 3.61 32.91
C GLY A 215 -10.22 3.73 33.85
N THR A 216 -9.52 2.64 34.17
CA THR A 216 -8.28 2.73 34.97
C THR A 216 -7.06 3.15 34.12
N VAL A 217 -5.95 3.48 34.79
CA VAL A 217 -4.65 3.75 34.13
C VAL A 217 -4.17 2.53 33.32
N ILE A 218 -4.40 1.32 33.83
CA ILE A 218 -4.07 0.07 33.15
C ILE A 218 -4.93 -0.08 31.88
N ASP A 219 -6.21 0.31 31.94
CA ASP A 219 -7.12 0.24 30.78
C ASP A 219 -6.73 1.21 29.67
N THR A 220 -6.26 2.40 30.05
CA THR A 220 -5.68 3.35 29.09
C THR A 220 -4.48 2.72 28.38
N SER A 221 -3.64 2.00 29.11
CA SER A 221 -2.49 1.28 28.53
C SER A 221 -2.93 0.16 27.58
N PHE A 222 -4.00 -0.58 27.91
CA PHE A 222 -4.57 -1.58 27.01
C PHE A 222 -5.14 -0.95 25.72
N ILE A 223 -5.78 0.21 25.80
CA ILE A 223 -6.24 0.93 24.61
C ILE A 223 -5.06 1.27 23.70
N VAL A 224 -3.96 1.79 24.25
CA VAL A 224 -2.73 2.08 23.47
C VAL A 224 -2.19 0.81 22.79
N VAL A 225 -2.16 -0.32 23.52
CA VAL A 225 -1.75 -1.62 22.94
C VAL A 225 -2.68 -2.06 21.81
N ILE A 226 -4.00 -1.90 21.96
CA ILE A 226 -4.98 -2.22 20.91
C ILE A 226 -4.78 -1.32 19.68
N LEU A 227 -4.54 -0.01 19.86
CA LEU A 227 -4.29 0.92 18.75
C LEU A 227 -2.96 0.63 18.04
N ALA A 228 -1.91 0.28 18.78
CA ALA A 228 -0.65 -0.17 18.22
C ALA A 228 -0.82 -1.47 17.41
N SER A 229 -1.63 -2.39 17.93
CA SER A 229 -2.01 -3.62 17.22
C SER A 229 -2.80 -3.34 15.94
N LEU A 230 -3.77 -2.41 15.99
CA LEU A 230 -4.51 -1.96 14.82
C LEU A 230 -3.55 -1.44 13.75
N ALA A 231 -2.63 -0.55 14.12
CA ALA A 231 -1.66 0.04 13.20
C ALA A 231 -0.75 -1.02 12.56
N TRP A 232 -0.20 -1.94 13.37
CA TRP A 232 0.70 -2.97 12.84
C TRP A 232 -0.03 -4.00 11.97
N SER A 233 -1.17 -4.51 12.44
CA SER A 233 -1.97 -5.53 11.73
C SER A 233 -2.51 -5.02 10.39
N THR A 234 -3.03 -3.79 10.36
CA THR A 234 -3.51 -3.18 9.10
C THR A 234 -2.38 -2.89 8.12
N GLN A 235 -1.21 -2.52 8.64
CA GLN A 235 -0.01 -2.33 7.83
C GLN A 235 0.52 -3.66 7.26
N VAL A 236 0.41 -4.76 8.00
CA VAL A 236 0.66 -6.13 7.52
C VAL A 236 -0.35 -6.53 6.45
N MET A 237 -1.65 -6.31 6.65
CA MET A 237 -2.66 -6.56 5.62
C MET A 237 -2.37 -5.78 4.33
N LYS A 238 -2.05 -4.49 4.45
CA LYS A 238 -1.67 -3.63 3.33
C LYS A 238 -0.45 -4.19 2.60
N ASN A 239 0.61 -4.54 3.31
CA ASN A 239 1.84 -5.03 2.68
C ASN A 239 1.67 -6.46 2.10
N THR A 240 0.84 -7.32 2.69
CA THR A 240 0.45 -8.61 2.09
C THR A 240 -0.20 -8.39 0.74
N LEU A 241 -1.19 -7.49 0.66
CA LEU A 241 -1.80 -7.10 -0.62
C LEU A 241 -0.75 -6.57 -1.59
N GLN A 242 0.20 -5.76 -1.10
CA GLN A 242 1.22 -5.19 -1.97
C GLN A 242 2.11 -6.25 -2.61
N VAL A 243 2.62 -7.17 -1.81
CA VAL A 243 3.46 -8.27 -2.26
C VAL A 243 2.69 -9.20 -3.22
N THR A 244 1.46 -9.56 -2.88
CA THR A 244 0.62 -10.43 -3.70
C THR A 244 0.31 -9.79 -5.06
N ILE A 245 -0.14 -8.54 -5.08
CA ILE A 245 -0.55 -7.86 -6.33
C ILE A 245 0.68 -7.49 -7.16
N ALA A 246 1.79 -7.09 -6.52
CA ALA A 246 3.03 -6.83 -7.21
C ALA A 246 3.52 -8.07 -7.97
N ARG A 247 3.47 -9.26 -7.36
CA ARG A 247 3.82 -10.51 -8.04
C ARG A 247 2.99 -10.75 -9.30
N ILE A 248 1.67 -10.64 -9.19
CA ILE A 248 0.74 -10.87 -10.31
C ILE A 248 1.03 -9.86 -11.43
N LYS A 249 1.15 -8.57 -11.09
CA LYS A 249 1.37 -7.50 -12.07
C LYS A 249 2.74 -7.57 -12.71
N TYR A 250 3.76 -7.90 -11.93
CA TYR A 250 5.11 -8.07 -12.45
C TYR A 250 5.15 -9.19 -13.49
N LEU A 251 4.56 -10.36 -13.21
CA LEU A 251 4.50 -11.47 -14.18
C LEU A 251 3.77 -11.06 -15.46
N HIS A 252 2.68 -10.31 -15.33
CA HIS A 252 1.97 -9.77 -16.48
C HIS A 252 2.84 -8.82 -17.32
N PHE A 253 3.57 -7.89 -16.70
CA PHE A 253 4.46 -6.97 -17.43
C PHE A 253 5.70 -7.65 -18.01
N ALA A 254 6.32 -8.56 -17.26
CA ALA A 254 7.57 -9.21 -17.65
C ALA A 254 7.36 -10.25 -18.74
N SER A 255 6.37 -11.14 -18.60
CA SER A 255 6.17 -12.29 -19.50
C SER A 255 4.79 -12.36 -20.15
N GLY A 256 3.84 -11.50 -19.76
CA GLY A 256 2.44 -11.61 -20.19
C GLY A 256 1.68 -12.76 -19.54
N ALA A 257 2.24 -13.35 -18.48
CA ALA A 257 1.61 -14.45 -17.76
C ALA A 257 0.55 -13.93 -16.78
N ASP A 258 -0.62 -14.57 -16.79
CA ASP A 258 -1.65 -14.33 -15.79
C ASP A 258 -1.52 -15.35 -14.64
N MET A 259 -1.57 -14.84 -13.41
CA MET A 259 -1.50 -15.66 -12.19
C MET A 259 -2.79 -15.54 -11.39
N ASP A 260 -3.35 -16.66 -10.93
CA ASP A 260 -4.54 -16.61 -10.08
C ASP A 260 -4.22 -15.94 -8.73
N SER A 261 -4.99 -14.89 -8.43
CA SER A 261 -4.89 -14.11 -7.18
C SER A 261 -4.92 -14.95 -5.90
N ARG A 262 -5.66 -16.07 -5.88
CA ARG A 262 -5.74 -16.95 -4.71
C ARG A 262 -4.45 -17.73 -4.48
N ILE A 263 -3.81 -18.17 -5.57
CA ILE A 263 -2.53 -18.87 -5.52
C ILE A 263 -1.45 -17.89 -5.06
N ALA A 264 -1.42 -16.71 -5.67
CA ALA A 264 -0.48 -15.65 -5.30
C ALA A 264 -0.60 -15.25 -3.82
N LEU A 265 -1.83 -15.11 -3.30
CA LEU A 265 -2.07 -14.81 -1.89
C LEU A 265 -1.60 -15.95 -0.98
N ARG A 266 -1.97 -17.19 -1.31
CA ARG A 266 -1.58 -18.39 -0.54
C ARG A 266 -0.07 -18.47 -0.41
N ASP A 267 0.65 -18.29 -1.51
CA ASP A 267 2.10 -18.31 -1.53
C ASP A 267 2.69 -17.16 -0.70
N THR A 268 2.13 -15.96 -0.81
CA THR A 268 2.57 -14.79 -0.02
C THR A 268 2.45 -15.08 1.47
N ILE A 269 1.32 -15.62 1.93
CA ILE A 269 1.08 -15.97 3.34
C ILE A 269 2.01 -17.11 3.79
N LYS A 270 2.24 -18.11 2.94
CA LYS A 270 3.05 -19.28 3.31
C LYS A 270 4.54 -18.96 3.36
N TYR A 271 5.04 -18.27 2.35
CA TYR A 271 6.48 -18.13 2.10
C TYR A 271 7.02 -16.74 2.45
N SER A 272 6.27 -15.68 2.19
CA SER A 272 6.77 -14.30 2.29
C SER A 272 6.30 -13.54 3.54
N MET A 273 5.43 -14.14 4.36
CA MET A 273 4.81 -13.46 5.50
C MET A 273 5.82 -12.88 6.51
N GLY A 274 6.95 -13.54 6.74
CA GLY A 274 8.02 -13.00 7.59
C GLY A 274 8.58 -11.68 7.06
N SER A 275 8.91 -11.64 5.76
CA SER A 275 9.33 -10.42 5.06
C SER A 275 8.24 -9.34 5.07
N VAL A 276 6.98 -9.73 4.91
CA VAL A 276 5.83 -8.81 5.01
C VAL A 276 5.76 -8.18 6.40
N CYS A 277 5.89 -8.96 7.48
CA CYS A 277 5.88 -8.44 8.85
C CYS A 277 7.02 -7.43 9.10
N ILE A 278 8.23 -7.76 8.66
CA ILE A 278 9.41 -6.88 8.77
C ILE A 278 9.17 -5.57 8.01
N SER A 279 8.73 -5.68 6.75
CA SER A 279 8.43 -4.50 5.92
C SER A 279 7.33 -3.62 6.49
N SER A 280 6.40 -4.21 7.26
CA SER A 280 5.27 -3.49 7.84
C SER A 280 5.70 -2.55 8.97
N VAL A 281 6.84 -2.83 9.61
CA VAL A 281 7.48 -1.93 10.58
C VAL A 281 8.45 -0.99 9.87
N LEU A 282 9.33 -1.53 9.03
CA LEU A 282 10.44 -0.76 8.45
C LEU A 282 9.98 0.28 7.41
N VAL A 283 9.08 -0.09 6.48
CA VAL A 283 8.69 0.80 5.37
C VAL A 283 8.07 2.11 5.86
N PRO A 284 7.11 2.13 6.79
CA PRO A 284 6.56 3.39 7.30
C PRO A 284 7.62 4.26 7.99
N ILE A 285 8.47 3.67 8.83
CA ILE A 285 9.53 4.41 9.56
C ILE A 285 10.48 5.08 8.58
N ILE A 286 11.02 4.32 7.61
CA ILE A 286 11.96 4.83 6.62
C ILE A 286 11.28 5.87 5.71
N THR A 287 10.00 5.69 5.40
CA THR A 287 9.23 6.68 4.61
C THR A 287 9.13 8.02 5.36
N VAL A 288 8.87 8.00 6.68
CA VAL A 288 8.82 9.22 7.51
C VAL A 288 10.19 9.88 7.60
N ILE A 289 11.27 9.10 7.82
CA ILE A 289 12.64 9.62 7.86
C ILE A 289 13.03 10.25 6.51
N ARG A 290 12.76 9.58 5.38
CA ARG A 290 13.03 10.14 4.05
C ARG A 290 12.20 11.39 3.77
N GLY A 291 10.92 11.40 4.17
CA GLY A 291 10.03 12.55 3.99
C GLY A 291 10.49 13.77 4.78
N SER A 292 10.84 13.58 6.05
CA SER A 292 11.35 14.66 6.91
C SER A 292 12.72 15.15 6.48
N ALA A 293 13.61 14.27 6.01
CA ALA A 293 14.91 14.69 5.48
C ALA A 293 14.78 15.63 4.29
N ARG A 294 13.83 15.33 3.39
CA ARG A 294 13.50 16.20 2.25
C ARG A 294 12.88 17.53 2.68
N ALA A 295 12.03 17.52 3.70
CA ALA A 295 11.45 18.76 4.22
C ALA A 295 12.54 19.67 4.82
N ILE A 296 13.45 19.10 5.61
CA ILE A 296 14.56 19.82 6.22
C ILE A 296 15.52 20.35 5.15
N SER A 297 15.87 19.56 4.14
CA SER A 297 16.78 20.01 3.08
C SER A 297 16.20 21.17 2.24
N LEU A 298 14.87 21.23 2.07
CA LEU A 298 14.21 22.37 1.43
C LEU A 298 14.28 23.65 2.26
N ILE A 299 14.26 23.54 3.59
CA ILE A 299 14.32 24.68 4.51
C ILE A 299 15.77 25.16 4.69
N ALA A 300 16.73 24.23 4.75
CA ALA A 300 18.14 24.51 4.96
C ALA A 300 18.85 25.19 3.76
N GLY A 301 18.19 25.28 2.60
CA GLY A 301 18.73 25.93 1.40
C GLY A 301 18.93 27.46 1.52
N GLY A 302 18.60 28.06 2.66
CA GLY A 302 18.78 29.49 2.93
C GLY A 302 19.79 29.76 4.06
N THR A 303 20.91 30.37 3.69
CA THR A 303 21.76 31.27 4.51
C THR A 303 22.56 30.74 5.71
N ASP A 304 22.34 29.53 6.25
CA ASP A 304 23.05 29.09 7.47
C ASP A 304 23.87 27.79 7.26
N GLU A 305 25.20 27.91 7.35
CA GLU A 305 26.17 26.83 7.07
C GLU A 305 26.02 25.64 8.04
N PHE A 306 25.63 25.89 9.29
CA PHE A 306 25.42 24.83 10.29
C PHE A 306 24.17 24.00 9.99
N LEU A 307 23.06 24.67 9.67
CA LEU A 307 21.80 24.01 9.28
C LEU A 307 21.99 23.21 7.99
N PHE A 308 22.82 23.70 7.06
CA PHE A 308 23.19 22.98 5.85
C PHE A 308 23.96 21.68 6.14
N SER A 309 24.95 21.70 7.05
CA SER A 309 25.70 20.50 7.44
C SER A 309 24.83 19.43 8.12
N CYS A 310 23.98 19.83 9.08
CA CYS A 310 23.06 18.90 9.74
C CYS A 310 22.01 18.33 8.77
N ALA A 311 21.48 19.16 7.85
CA ALA A 311 20.55 18.71 6.82
C ALA A 311 21.18 17.69 5.87
N ASN A 312 22.45 17.90 5.50
CA ASN A 312 23.20 16.96 4.67
C ASN A 312 23.47 15.64 5.39
N CYS A 313 23.86 15.67 6.66
CA CYS A 313 24.04 14.46 7.48
C CYS A 313 22.73 13.67 7.59
N TYR A 314 21.63 14.35 7.92
CA TYR A 314 20.32 13.69 8.04
C TYR A 314 19.84 13.11 6.70
N SER A 315 20.06 13.85 5.61
CA SER A 315 19.78 13.38 4.25
C SER A 315 20.61 12.16 3.87
N ALA A 316 21.89 12.11 4.27
CA ALA A 316 22.76 10.95 4.05
C ALA A 316 22.27 9.72 4.82
N VAL A 317 21.87 9.88 6.09
CA VAL A 317 21.27 8.80 6.89
C VAL A 317 19.99 8.30 6.23
N ALA A 318 19.10 9.20 5.82
CA ALA A 318 17.87 8.85 5.14
C ALA A 318 18.13 8.13 3.80
N ALA A 319 19.13 8.55 3.02
CA ALA A 319 19.53 7.90 1.79
C ALA A 319 20.06 6.48 2.05
N THR A 320 20.88 6.30 3.09
CA THR A 320 21.39 4.98 3.49
C THR A 320 20.26 4.05 3.90
N LEU A 321 19.32 4.50 4.74
CA LEU A 321 18.20 3.68 5.22
C LEU A 321 17.30 3.19 4.09
N VAL A 322 17.14 3.97 3.01
CA VAL A 322 16.31 3.59 1.86
C VAL A 322 16.86 2.39 1.10
N ASN A 323 18.18 2.15 1.14
CA ASN A 323 18.76 0.92 0.61
C ASN A 323 18.22 -0.32 1.37
N TYR A 324 18.04 -0.21 2.68
CA TYR A 324 17.65 -1.33 3.54
C TYR A 324 16.14 -1.53 3.66
N GLY A 325 15.35 -0.50 3.35
CA GLY A 325 13.90 -0.61 3.37
C GLY A 325 13.23 0.40 2.46
N ASN A 326 12.74 -0.09 1.33
CA ASN A 326 11.96 0.70 0.39
C ASN A 326 10.74 -0.10 -0.06
N ARG A 327 9.68 0.61 -0.46
CA ARG A 327 8.45 -0.03 -0.94
C ARG A 327 8.66 -0.83 -2.23
N TRP A 328 9.68 -0.50 -3.02
CA TRP A 328 9.97 -1.16 -4.29
C TRP A 328 10.46 -2.59 -4.07
N GLY A 329 11.22 -2.83 -3.00
CA GLY A 329 11.66 -4.16 -2.58
C GLY A 329 10.51 -5.15 -2.33
N LEU A 330 9.30 -4.69 -2.03
CA LEU A 330 8.11 -5.55 -1.89
C LEU A 330 7.80 -6.33 -3.18
N VAL A 331 8.16 -5.79 -4.35
CA VAL A 331 7.99 -6.49 -5.63
C VAL A 331 8.90 -7.72 -5.67
N GLN A 332 10.18 -7.57 -5.36
CA GLN A 332 11.12 -8.69 -5.33
C GLN A 332 10.81 -9.70 -4.21
N VAL A 333 10.25 -9.25 -3.07
CA VAL A 333 9.72 -10.17 -2.05
C VAL A 333 8.62 -11.05 -2.65
N GLY A 334 7.71 -10.49 -3.44
CA GLY A 334 6.60 -11.25 -4.03
C GLY A 334 7.03 -12.17 -5.17
N VAL A 335 7.90 -11.67 -6.04
CA VAL A 335 8.32 -12.38 -7.26
C VAL A 335 9.35 -13.47 -6.96
N TYR A 336 10.36 -13.15 -6.15
CA TYR A 336 11.51 -14.01 -5.91
C TYR A 336 11.55 -14.62 -4.51
N ASN A 337 10.56 -14.33 -3.66
CA ASN A 337 10.50 -14.80 -2.28
C ASN A 337 11.76 -14.48 -1.45
N LYS A 338 12.39 -13.33 -1.74
CA LYS A 338 13.58 -12.86 -1.03
C LYS A 338 13.22 -12.30 0.35
N GLY A 339 14.23 -12.26 1.24
CA GLY A 339 14.13 -11.50 2.48
C GLY A 339 13.94 -10.01 2.21
N PHE A 340 13.06 -9.33 2.96
CA PHE A 340 12.70 -7.93 2.67
C PHE A 340 13.89 -6.96 2.57
N VAL A 341 14.87 -7.08 3.47
CA VAL A 341 16.05 -6.20 3.47
C VAL A 341 16.90 -6.45 2.22
N GLN A 342 17.20 -7.71 1.91
CA GLN A 342 17.93 -8.07 0.69
C GLN A 342 17.19 -7.60 -0.57
N ALA A 343 15.88 -7.88 -0.63
CA ALA A 343 15.04 -7.43 -1.73
C ALA A 343 15.06 -5.91 -1.89
N SER A 344 15.11 -5.16 -0.79
CA SER A 344 15.21 -3.69 -0.81
C SER A 344 16.55 -3.21 -1.38
N ILE A 345 17.66 -3.84 -0.99
CA ILE A 345 19.00 -3.51 -1.46
C ILE A 345 19.10 -3.77 -2.96
N ASP A 346 18.78 -4.99 -3.39
CA ASP A 346 18.86 -5.43 -4.79
C ASP A 346 18.00 -4.52 -5.68
N THR A 347 16.78 -4.23 -5.23
CA THR A 347 15.85 -3.39 -5.99
C THR A 347 16.36 -1.96 -6.10
N TRP A 348 16.87 -1.38 -5.01
CA TRP A 348 17.38 -0.01 -5.03
C TRP A 348 18.65 0.14 -5.88
N GLU A 349 19.53 -0.86 -5.84
CA GLU A 349 20.70 -0.91 -6.72
C GLU A 349 20.30 -1.01 -8.19
N MET A 350 19.36 -1.88 -8.52
CA MET A 350 18.85 -2.02 -9.88
C MET A 350 18.23 -0.73 -10.41
N LEU A 351 17.40 -0.05 -9.61
CA LEU A 351 16.80 1.24 -9.97
C LEU A 351 17.86 2.32 -10.24
N ARG A 352 18.95 2.33 -9.46
CA ARG A 352 20.07 3.25 -9.67
C ARG A 352 20.86 2.93 -10.94
N ARG A 353 21.13 1.65 -11.22
CA ARG A 353 21.84 1.21 -12.44
C ARG A 353 21.14 1.67 -13.72
N VAL A 354 19.81 1.66 -13.74
CA VAL A 354 18.99 2.12 -14.89
C VAL A 354 18.73 3.64 -14.86
N GLY A 355 19.14 4.35 -13.80
CA GLY A 355 18.95 5.80 -13.68
C GLY A 355 17.50 6.23 -13.37
N LEU A 356 16.69 5.36 -12.75
CA LEU A 356 15.29 5.65 -12.42
C LEU A 356 15.10 6.43 -11.11
N GLU A 357 16.17 6.65 -10.34
CA GLU A 357 16.10 7.33 -9.04
C GLU A 357 15.43 8.73 -9.11
N PRO A 358 15.78 9.64 -10.04
CA PRO A 358 15.12 10.94 -10.14
C PRO A 358 13.64 10.86 -10.51
N ILE A 359 13.23 9.83 -11.26
CA ILE A 359 11.84 9.62 -11.69
C ILE A 359 11.02 9.12 -10.50
N ILE A 360 11.53 8.11 -9.81
CA ILE A 360 10.93 7.51 -8.61
C ILE A 360 10.79 8.54 -7.49
N ASP A 361 11.75 9.45 -7.35
CA ASP A 361 11.70 10.51 -6.35
C ASP A 361 10.62 11.55 -6.60
N ARG A 362 10.17 11.68 -7.85
CA ARG A 362 9.05 12.54 -8.24
C ARG A 362 7.72 11.78 -8.39
N ASP A 363 7.69 10.47 -8.15
CA ASP A 363 6.46 9.67 -8.18
C ASP A 363 5.46 10.15 -7.12
N LEU A 364 4.21 10.37 -7.55
CA LEU A 364 3.14 10.82 -6.67
C LEU A 364 2.27 9.67 -6.14
N THR A 365 2.46 8.43 -6.58
CA THR A 365 1.64 7.28 -6.15
C THR A 365 1.74 7.05 -4.64
N GLY A 366 2.91 7.33 -4.05
CA GLY A 366 3.09 7.31 -2.59
C GLY A 366 2.20 8.30 -1.86
N SER A 367 2.26 9.55 -2.32
CA SER A 367 1.50 10.68 -1.77
C SER A 367 0.01 10.53 -2.00
N PHE A 368 -0.39 10.09 -3.19
CA PHE A 368 -1.76 9.83 -3.57
C PHE A 368 -2.44 8.87 -2.58
N CYS A 369 -1.86 7.70 -2.34
CA CYS A 369 -2.46 6.72 -1.44
C CYS A 369 -2.44 7.19 0.02
N PHE A 370 -1.43 7.98 0.43
CA PHE A 370 -1.42 8.62 1.74
C PHE A 370 -2.59 9.61 1.90
N LEU A 371 -2.83 10.45 0.88
CA LEU A 371 -3.90 11.45 0.88
C LEU A 371 -5.29 10.82 0.80
N CYS A 372 -5.48 9.71 0.08
CA CYS A 372 -6.70 8.90 0.17
C CYS A 372 -6.93 8.40 1.61
N GLY A 373 -5.86 7.97 2.29
CA GLY A 373 -5.89 7.61 3.71
C GLY A 373 -6.31 8.79 4.59
N MET A 374 -5.66 9.94 4.44
CA MET A 374 -5.98 11.16 5.20
C MET A 374 -7.44 11.60 4.99
N ALA A 375 -7.91 11.61 3.74
CA ALA A 375 -9.32 11.91 3.43
C ALA A 375 -10.27 10.90 4.09
N GLY A 376 -9.96 9.60 4.02
CA GLY A 376 -10.75 8.54 4.65
C GLY A 376 -10.85 8.67 6.16
N GLY A 377 -9.71 8.90 6.83
CA GLY A 377 -9.66 9.18 8.26
C GLY A 377 -10.47 10.43 8.61
N ALA A 378 -10.30 11.52 7.85
CA ALA A 378 -11.00 12.76 8.10
C ALA A 378 -12.52 12.63 7.95
N ILE A 379 -13.02 11.93 6.93
CA ILE A 379 -14.46 11.66 6.76
C ILE A 379 -15.00 10.86 7.96
N CYS A 380 -14.29 9.81 8.38
CA CYS A 380 -14.71 8.98 9.52
C CYS A 380 -14.74 9.79 10.83
N THR A 381 -13.75 10.66 11.05
CA THR A 381 -13.73 11.59 12.18
C THR A 381 -14.88 12.58 12.12
N LEU A 382 -15.18 13.15 10.96
CA LEU A 382 -16.31 14.06 10.83
C LEU A 382 -17.63 13.32 11.12
N VAL A 383 -17.82 12.09 10.65
CA VAL A 383 -19.04 11.31 10.93
C VAL A 383 -19.14 10.92 12.41
N GLY A 384 -18.15 10.24 12.96
CA GLY A 384 -18.19 9.76 14.35
C GLY A 384 -18.06 10.89 15.36
N GLY A 385 -17.13 11.81 15.12
CA GLY A 385 -16.81 12.93 16.00
C GLY A 385 -17.93 13.96 16.10
N THR A 386 -18.56 14.36 14.98
CA THR A 386 -19.69 15.30 15.04
C THR A 386 -20.91 14.69 15.73
N TRP A 387 -21.21 13.41 15.47
CA TRP A 387 -22.27 12.69 16.17
C TRP A 387 -22.00 12.66 17.67
N THR A 388 -20.82 12.19 18.08
CA THR A 388 -20.47 12.13 19.50
C THR A 388 -20.43 13.52 20.14
N PHE A 389 -19.98 14.55 19.42
CA PHE A 389 -20.03 15.93 19.91
C PHE A 389 -21.46 16.39 20.22
N ALA A 390 -22.42 16.05 19.35
CA ALA A 390 -23.83 16.40 19.55
C ALA A 390 -24.51 15.62 20.69
N VAL A 391 -24.12 14.35 20.92
CA VAL A 391 -24.80 13.47 21.89
C VAL A 391 -24.09 13.41 23.25
N HIS A 392 -22.76 13.46 23.28
CA HIS A 392 -21.95 13.34 24.49
C HIS A 392 -20.55 13.93 24.32
N LYS A 393 -20.43 15.26 24.50
CA LYS A 393 -19.20 16.04 24.26
C LYS A 393 -17.92 15.45 24.89
N SER A 394 -17.98 14.83 26.06
CA SER A 394 -16.78 14.27 26.73
C SER A 394 -16.09 13.16 25.94
N TYR A 395 -16.85 12.35 25.18
CA TYR A 395 -16.30 11.26 24.36
C TYR A 395 -15.88 11.72 22.97
N ALA A 396 -16.21 12.96 22.59
CA ALA A 396 -16.02 13.42 21.21
C ALA A 396 -14.55 13.39 20.77
N THR A 397 -13.62 13.73 21.67
CA THR A 397 -12.18 13.74 21.36
C THR A 397 -11.66 12.33 21.06
N GLU A 398 -11.89 11.38 21.96
CA GLU A 398 -11.41 10.00 21.82
C GLU A 398 -12.05 9.27 20.63
N VAL A 399 -13.37 9.38 20.45
CA VAL A 399 -14.08 8.78 19.32
C VAL A 399 -13.59 9.36 17.99
N SER A 400 -13.32 10.67 17.94
CA SER A 400 -12.76 11.33 16.76
C SER A 400 -11.38 10.77 16.37
N ILE A 401 -10.52 10.50 17.36
CA ILE A 401 -9.18 9.94 17.15
C ILE A 401 -9.29 8.48 16.66
N TYR A 402 -10.12 7.66 17.32
CA TYR A 402 -10.29 6.25 16.91
C TYR A 402 -10.89 6.14 15.51
N ALA A 403 -11.91 6.95 15.21
CA ALA A 403 -12.51 7.04 13.89
C ALA A 403 -11.50 7.46 12.82
N PHE A 404 -10.61 8.43 13.13
CA PHE A 404 -9.54 8.85 12.23
C PHE A 404 -8.63 7.69 11.86
N LEU A 405 -8.12 6.98 12.86
CA LEU A 405 -7.16 5.88 12.67
C LEU A 405 -7.78 4.74 11.86
N ILE A 406 -9.00 4.33 12.21
CA ILE A 406 -9.73 3.27 11.48
C ILE A 406 -9.93 3.68 10.02
N GLY A 407 -10.47 4.89 9.77
CA GLY A 407 -10.70 5.41 8.42
C GLY A 407 -9.43 5.51 7.59
N TYR A 408 -8.34 6.00 8.21
CA TYR A 408 -7.03 6.13 7.58
C TYR A 408 -6.50 4.77 7.14
N PHE A 409 -6.38 3.80 8.06
CA PHE A 409 -5.83 2.50 7.74
C PHE A 409 -6.68 1.73 6.73
N MET A 410 -8.02 1.83 6.81
CA MET A 410 -8.93 1.20 5.86
C MET A 410 -8.68 1.68 4.43
N CYS A 411 -8.58 3.00 4.24
CA CYS A 411 -8.32 3.57 2.92
C CYS A 411 -6.90 3.27 2.44
N ARG A 412 -5.90 3.18 3.34
CA ARG A 412 -4.55 2.74 2.98
C ARG A 412 -4.51 1.31 2.46
N ILE A 413 -5.30 0.40 3.04
CA ILE A 413 -5.46 -0.98 2.53
C ILE A 413 -6.13 -0.96 1.16
N ALA A 414 -7.22 -0.21 1.00
CA ALA A 414 -7.95 -0.12 -0.27
C ALA A 414 -7.09 0.43 -1.43
N MET A 415 -6.12 1.29 -1.13
CA MET A 415 -5.21 1.87 -2.12
C MET A 415 -3.90 1.08 -2.31
N ALA A 416 -3.70 -0.01 -1.57
CA ALA A 416 -2.48 -0.82 -1.62
C ALA A 416 -2.16 -1.32 -3.04
N TRP A 417 -3.19 -1.75 -3.78
CA TRP A 417 -3.03 -2.31 -5.11
C TRP A 417 -2.45 -1.31 -6.11
N GLN A 418 -2.84 -0.03 -6.05
CA GLN A 418 -2.31 1.01 -6.93
C GLN A 418 -0.81 1.17 -6.76
N GLN A 419 -0.34 1.25 -5.51
CA GLN A 419 1.09 1.30 -5.21
C GLN A 419 1.83 0.07 -5.75
N SER A 420 1.17 -1.09 -5.72
CA SER A 420 1.75 -2.36 -6.17
C SER A 420 1.86 -2.45 -7.68
N CYS A 421 0.84 -1.98 -8.40
CA CYS A 421 0.82 -1.98 -9.86
C CYS A 421 1.91 -1.05 -10.40
N VAL A 422 2.03 0.14 -9.82
CA VAL A 422 3.09 1.10 -10.17
C VAL A 422 4.47 0.57 -9.80
N ALA A 423 4.63 -0.04 -8.62
CA ALA A 423 5.89 -0.66 -8.23
C ALA A 423 6.30 -1.78 -9.19
N ALA A 424 5.40 -2.71 -9.49
CA ALA A 424 5.67 -3.79 -10.43
C ALA A 424 6.05 -3.27 -11.82
N TYR A 425 5.42 -2.20 -12.28
CA TYR A 425 5.72 -1.57 -13.57
C TYR A 425 7.12 -0.97 -13.64
N TYR A 426 7.52 -0.16 -12.64
CA TYR A 426 8.88 0.37 -12.59
C TYR A 426 9.95 -0.73 -12.44
N ILE A 427 9.65 -1.78 -11.67
CA ILE A 427 10.59 -2.90 -11.48
C ILE A 427 10.72 -3.76 -12.73
N ALA A 428 9.61 -4.08 -13.41
CA ALA A 428 9.67 -4.78 -14.69
C ALA A 428 10.46 -4.00 -15.75
N TYR A 429 10.31 -2.66 -15.78
CA TYR A 429 11.11 -1.80 -16.65
C TYR A 429 12.59 -1.79 -16.24
N ALA A 430 12.90 -1.71 -14.95
CA ALA A 430 14.29 -1.70 -14.50
C ALA A 430 15.02 -3.03 -14.74
N GLU A 431 14.31 -4.15 -14.76
CA GLU A 431 14.91 -5.46 -15.07
C GLU A 431 15.13 -5.68 -16.56
N ASN A 432 14.20 -5.23 -17.41
CA ASN A 432 14.34 -5.32 -18.85
C ASN A 432 13.73 -4.09 -19.55
N PRO A 433 14.51 -3.00 -19.72
CA PRO A 433 14.04 -1.77 -20.36
C PRO A 433 13.60 -1.95 -21.82
N GLU A 434 14.15 -2.96 -22.50
CA GLU A 434 13.89 -3.28 -23.91
C GLU A 434 12.72 -4.25 -24.09
N ASN A 435 11.97 -4.56 -23.02
CA ASN A 435 10.85 -5.48 -23.11
C ASN A 435 9.73 -4.88 -23.99
N PRO A 436 9.39 -5.49 -25.14
CA PRO A 436 8.41 -4.93 -26.08
C PRO A 436 6.99 -4.91 -25.54
N ARG A 437 6.72 -5.59 -24.41
CA ARG A 437 5.42 -5.56 -23.72
C ARG A 437 5.20 -4.30 -22.89
N LEU A 438 6.27 -3.60 -22.52
CA LEU A 438 6.19 -2.36 -21.77
C LEU A 438 5.90 -1.21 -22.75
N ASP A 439 5.04 -0.29 -22.32
CA ASP A 439 4.80 0.92 -23.09
C ASP A 439 5.94 1.93 -22.91
N THR A 440 6.00 2.91 -23.79
CA THR A 440 7.08 3.89 -23.88
C THR A 440 7.00 4.99 -22.82
N THR A 441 6.06 4.94 -21.87
CA THR A 441 5.84 6.01 -20.88
C THR A 441 7.05 6.26 -19.99
N ILE A 442 7.68 5.22 -19.43
CA ILE A 442 8.90 5.40 -18.62
C ILE A 442 10.05 5.86 -19.51
N LEU A 443 10.24 5.22 -20.67
CA LEU A 443 11.32 5.55 -21.61
C LEU A 443 11.32 7.03 -22.01
N PHE A 444 10.16 7.57 -22.42
CA PHE A 444 10.05 8.99 -22.76
C PHE A 444 10.37 9.90 -21.58
N ARG A 445 9.98 9.49 -20.37
CA ARG A 445 10.30 10.26 -19.17
C ARG A 445 11.80 10.26 -18.87
N VAL A 446 12.47 9.12 -19.01
CA VAL A 446 13.93 9.00 -18.87
C VAL A 446 14.63 9.93 -19.88
N GLN A 447 14.24 9.88 -21.14
CA GLN A 447 14.79 10.74 -22.19
C GLN A 447 14.58 12.23 -21.91
N GLU A 448 13.40 12.61 -21.39
CA GLU A 448 13.12 13.99 -20.99
C GLU A 448 14.04 14.47 -19.87
N PHE A 449 14.34 13.63 -18.88
CA PHE A 449 15.30 13.96 -17.82
C PHE A 449 16.73 14.08 -18.34
N GLN A 450 17.15 13.18 -19.22
CA GLN A 450 18.48 13.25 -19.85
C GLN A 450 18.66 14.54 -20.65
N ARG A 451 17.62 14.98 -21.38
CA ARG A 451 17.64 16.25 -22.13
C ARG A 451 17.60 17.51 -21.27
N ARG A 452 17.15 17.42 -20.02
CA ARG A 452 17.10 18.55 -19.07
C ARG A 452 18.30 18.58 -18.12
N GLY A 453 19.03 17.47 -18.02
CA GLY A 453 20.21 17.30 -17.18
C GLY A 453 21.54 17.33 -17.94
N ALA A 454 21.49 17.32 -19.28
CA ALA A 454 22.52 17.83 -20.18
C ALA A 454 22.16 19.26 -20.56
#